data_AF-A0A970NS41-F1
#
_entry.id   AF-A0A970NS41-F1
#
_cell.length_a   1.000
_cell.length_b   1.000
_cell.length_c   1.000
_cell.angle_alpha   90.00
_cell.angle_beta   90.00
_cell.angle_gamma   90.00
#
_symmetry.space_group_name_H-M   'P 1'
#
loop_
_entity.id
_entity.type
_entity.pdbx_description
1 polymer ?
#
loop_
_entity_poly.entity_id
_entity_poly.type
_entity_poly.pdbx_seq_one_letter_code
_entity_poly.pdbx_strand_id
1 'polypeptide(L)'
;MNCKSIKQYLIFLADGSLDAELDGKVRDHLEQCIQCSHAFMEIQEILDIAGSVEPVKIAPWFSDRVEQEFLSLQNEKSKLKIWYNKRVNYLKMVPVAASLIIALGLGIIIGSELSDKVAANEVVDYPQYFYDNLITDNLYQISFEAYLLNNENE
;
A
#
# COMPACT_ATOMS: atom_id res chain seq x y z
N MET A 1 8.98 -31.60 11.37
CA MET A 1 8.66 -30.54 10.38
C MET A 1 9.62 -30.64 9.20
N ASN A 2 9.28 -30.06 8.04
CA ASN A 2 10.19 -29.99 6.90
C ASN A 2 11.03 -28.70 6.96
N CYS A 3 12.24 -28.70 6.39
CA CYS A 3 13.13 -27.54 6.42
C CYS A 3 12.47 -26.28 5.82
N LYS A 4 11.58 -26.44 4.84
CA LYS A 4 10.87 -25.33 4.20
C LYS A 4 9.97 -24.56 5.17
N SER A 5 9.18 -25.27 5.99
CA SER A 5 8.34 -24.63 7.01
C SER A 5 9.19 -23.99 8.10
N ILE A 6 10.22 -24.70 8.58
CA ILE A 6 11.13 -24.20 9.61
C ILE A 6 11.79 -22.88 9.22
N LYS A 7 12.27 -22.76 7.97
CA LYS A 7 12.88 -21.52 7.46
C LYS A 7 11.98 -20.29 7.58
N GLN A 8 10.66 -20.44 7.48
CA GLN A 8 9.71 -19.34 7.65
C GLN A 8 9.59 -18.88 9.11
N TYR A 9 9.92 -19.76 10.05
CA TYR A 9 9.82 -19.50 11.49
C TYR A 9 11.14 -19.03 12.13
N LEU A 10 12.27 -19.12 11.42
CA LEU A 10 13.58 -18.79 12.01
C LEU A 10 13.71 -17.31 12.43
N ILE A 11 13.12 -16.39 11.67
CA ILE A 11 13.15 -14.95 12.00
C ILE A 11 12.36 -14.70 13.28
N PHE A 12 11.15 -15.26 13.37
CA PHE A 12 10.27 -15.14 14.54
C PHE A 12 10.79 -15.90 15.78
N LEU A 13 11.64 -16.90 15.56
CA LEU A 13 12.38 -17.54 16.64
C LEU A 13 13.51 -16.63 17.13
N ALA A 14 14.19 -15.93 16.22
CA ALA A 14 15.32 -15.07 16.54
C ALA A 14 14.89 -13.77 17.27
N ASP A 15 13.71 -13.23 16.97
CA ASP A 15 13.14 -12.05 17.66
C ASP A 15 12.31 -12.39 18.91
N GLY A 16 12.10 -13.68 19.20
CA GLY A 16 11.34 -14.16 20.36
C GLY A 16 9.83 -14.00 20.25
N SER A 17 9.28 -13.81 19.05
CA SER A 17 7.84 -13.64 18.81
C SER A 17 7.07 -14.94 18.55
N LEU A 18 7.75 -16.09 18.55
CA LEU A 18 7.13 -17.39 18.33
C LEU A 18 6.28 -17.84 19.53
N ASP A 19 5.13 -18.46 19.26
CA ASP A 19 4.33 -19.13 20.29
C ASP A 19 5.09 -20.31 20.90
N ALA A 20 4.86 -20.58 22.20
CA ALA A 20 5.63 -21.55 22.99
C ALA A 20 5.58 -22.98 22.42
N GLU A 21 4.45 -23.37 21.82
CA GLU A 21 4.32 -24.70 21.19
C GLU A 21 5.15 -24.81 19.91
N LEU A 22 5.24 -23.73 19.14
CA LEU A 22 6.04 -23.68 17.91
C LEU A 22 7.52 -23.52 18.22
N ASP A 23 7.88 -22.77 19.27
CA ASP A 23 9.27 -22.54 19.68
C ASP A 23 9.98 -23.86 19.94
N GLY A 24 9.38 -24.74 20.75
CA GLY A 24 9.91 -26.08 21.02
C GLY A 24 10.11 -26.91 19.74
N LYS A 25 9.09 -26.98 18.88
CA LYS A 25 9.17 -27.77 17.63
C LYS A 25 10.25 -27.26 16.67
N VAL A 26 10.46 -25.95 16.62
CA VAL A 26 11.50 -25.36 15.77
C VAL A 26 12.89 -25.63 16.38
N ARG A 27 13.06 -25.47 17.69
CA ARG A 27 14.32 -25.79 18.40
C ARG A 27 14.72 -27.25 18.23
N ASP A 28 13.79 -28.18 18.42
CA ASP A 28 14.02 -29.61 18.22
C ASP A 28 14.52 -29.91 16.79
N HIS A 29 14.00 -29.19 15.79
CA HIS A 29 14.47 -29.34 14.41
C HIS A 29 15.87 -28.76 14.19
N LEU A 30 16.21 -27.65 14.84
CA LEU A 30 17.53 -27.04 14.75
C LEU A 30 18.62 -27.94 15.33
N GLU A 31 18.31 -28.71 16.38
CA GLU A 31 19.23 -29.71 16.95
C GLU A 31 19.54 -30.85 15.98
N GLN A 32 18.59 -31.20 15.11
CA GLN A 32 18.68 -32.35 14.21
C GLN A 32 19.09 -31.97 12.78
N CYS A 33 18.95 -30.70 12.39
CA CYS A 33 19.19 -30.24 11.03
C CYS A 33 20.27 -29.16 10.96
N ILE A 34 21.48 -29.57 10.57
CA ILE A 34 22.66 -28.70 10.42
C ILE A 34 22.38 -27.51 9.49
N GLN A 35 21.65 -27.71 8.39
CA GLN A 35 21.33 -26.65 7.44
C GLN A 35 20.44 -25.56 8.05
N CYS A 36 19.43 -25.96 8.83
CA CYS A 36 18.54 -25.02 9.51
C CYS A 36 19.25 -24.33 10.68
N SER A 37 20.11 -25.05 11.40
CA SER A 37 20.97 -24.49 12.44
C SER A 37 21.90 -23.39 11.89
N HIS A 38 22.58 -23.65 10.77
CA HIS A 38 23.43 -22.66 10.12
C HIS A 38 22.65 -21.41 9.68
N ALA A 39 21.50 -21.61 9.02
CA ALA A 39 20.65 -20.49 8.61
C ALA A 39 20.15 -19.66 9.80
N PHE A 40 19.88 -20.29 10.94
CA PHE A 40 19.50 -19.58 12.16
C PHE A 40 20.66 -18.75 12.72
N MET A 41 21.88 -19.30 12.73
CA MET A 41 23.07 -18.55 13.15
C MET A 41 23.33 -17.32 12.26
N GLU A 42 23.20 -17.45 10.95
CA GLU A 42 23.32 -16.31 10.01
C GLU A 42 22.29 -15.21 10.33
N ILE A 43 21.05 -15.58 10.62
CA ILE A 43 20.00 -14.62 11.02
C ILE A 43 20.37 -13.93 12.33
N GLN A 44 20.88 -14.66 13.32
CA GLN A 44 21.32 -14.08 14.59
C GLN A 44 22.48 -13.11 14.41
N GLU A 45 23.45 -13.44 13.56
CA GLU A 45 24.58 -12.55 13.24
C GLU A 45 24.11 -11.24 12.61
N ILE A 46 23.18 -11.31 11.65
CA ILE A 46 22.59 -10.11 11.02
C ILE A 46 21.85 -9.26 12.05
N LEU A 47 21.08 -9.88 12.95
CA LEU A 47 20.34 -9.18 13.99
C LEU A 47 21.26 -8.54 15.04
N ASP A 48 22.36 -9.21 15.39
CA ASP A 48 23.37 -8.65 16.30
C ASP A 48 24.06 -7.42 15.69
N ILE A 49 24.42 -7.49 14.41
CA ILE A 49 24.94 -6.33 13.66
C ILE A 49 23.91 -5.20 13.64
N ALA A 50 22.65 -5.50 13.34
CA ALA A 50 21.58 -4.51 13.32
C ALA A 50 21.32 -3.89 14.71
N GLY A 51 21.42 -4.68 15.78
CA GLY A 51 21.28 -4.23 17.17
C GLY A 51 22.51 -3.48 17.71
N SER A 52 23.68 -3.69 17.11
CA SER A 52 24.92 -2.98 17.45
C SER A 52 24.98 -1.55 16.90
N VAL A 53 24.04 -1.18 16.03
CA VAL A 53 23.90 0.18 15.53
C VAL A 53 23.57 1.11 16.69
N GLU A 54 24.37 2.17 16.84
CA GLU A 54 24.28 3.13 17.93
C GLU A 54 22.83 3.59 18.13
N PRO A 55 22.27 3.52 19.36
CA PRO A 55 20.88 3.86 19.58
C PRO A 55 20.64 5.29 19.09
N VAL A 56 19.67 5.44 18.20
CA VAL A 56 19.28 6.74 17.67
C VAL A 56 19.01 7.66 18.86
N LYS A 57 19.80 8.74 18.97
CA LYS A 57 19.62 9.72 20.04
C LYS A 57 18.23 10.34 19.89
N ILE A 58 17.31 9.91 20.74
CA ILE A 58 15.96 10.44 20.78
C ILE A 58 16.07 11.87 21.32
N ALA A 59 15.51 12.85 20.59
CA ALA A 59 15.47 14.22 21.08
C ALA A 59 14.63 14.29 22.37
N PRO A 60 15.02 15.08 23.39
CA PRO A 60 14.33 15.11 24.68
C PRO A 60 12.82 15.40 24.61
N TRP A 61 12.37 16.14 23.60
CA TRP A 61 10.97 16.53 23.35
C TRP A 61 10.22 15.61 22.38
N PHE A 62 10.79 14.46 22.01
CA PHE A 62 10.15 13.55 21.05
C PHE A 62 8.86 12.96 21.62
N SER A 63 8.86 12.53 22.88
CA SER A 63 7.67 12.02 23.58
C SER A 63 6.55 13.05 23.58
N ASP A 64 6.89 14.29 23.91
CA ASP A 64 5.91 15.37 24.07
C ASP A 64 5.24 15.70 22.73
N ARG A 65 5.99 15.66 21.62
CA ARG A 65 5.44 15.84 20.28
C ARG A 65 4.51 14.69 19.87
N VAL A 66 4.89 13.45 20.15
CA VAL A 66 4.05 12.28 19.85
C VAL A 66 2.76 12.31 20.67
N GLU A 67 2.85 12.65 21.96
CA GLU A 67 1.68 12.81 22.83
C GLU A 67 0.76 13.93 22.33
N GLN A 68 1.32 15.09 21.97
CA GLN A 68 0.54 16.21 21.45
C GLN A 68 -0.18 15.85 20.14
N GLU A 69 0.47 15.12 19.25
CA GLU A 69 -0.14 14.63 18.00
C GLU A 69 -1.23 13.59 18.25
N PHE A 70 -1.03 12.70 19.21
CA PHE A 70 -2.07 11.74 19.60
C PHE A 70 -3.32 12.45 20.16
N LEU A 71 -3.12 13.51 20.95
CA LEU A 71 -4.19 14.33 21.51
C LEU A 71 -4.88 15.20 20.44
N SER A 72 -4.15 15.70 19.44
CA SER A 72 -4.75 16.48 18.33
C SER A 72 -5.69 15.60 17.51
N LEU A 73 -5.27 14.39 17.15
CA LEU A 73 -6.07 13.41 16.40
C LEU A 73 -7.33 12.96 17.16
N GLN A 74 -7.26 12.81 18.49
CA GLN A 74 -8.45 12.52 19.30
C GLN A 74 -9.43 13.69 19.31
N ASN A 75 -8.91 14.92 19.44
CA ASN A 75 -9.74 16.12 19.46
C ASN A 75 -10.35 16.46 18.10
N GLU A 76 -9.67 16.16 17.00
CA GLU A 76 -10.17 16.41 15.64
C GLU A 76 -11.35 15.50 15.30
N LYS A 77 -11.29 14.22 15.72
CA LYS A 77 -12.43 13.29 15.65
C LYS A 77 -13.67 13.79 16.41
N SER A 78 -13.51 14.65 17.41
CA SER A 78 -14.62 15.24 18.17
C SER A 78 -15.20 16.52 17.56
N LYS A 79 -14.47 17.20 16.66
CA LYS A 79 -14.87 18.50 16.09
C LYS A 79 -15.61 18.40 14.75
N LEU A 80 -15.65 17.24 14.11
CA LEU A 80 -16.43 17.01 12.89
C LEU A 80 -17.91 16.68 13.18
N LYS A 81 -18.61 17.59 13.88
CA LYS A 81 -20.08 17.60 13.90
C LYS A 81 -20.57 18.57 12.82
N ILE A 82 -20.24 18.28 11.57
CA ILE A 82 -20.75 19.04 10.42
C ILE A 82 -22.27 18.82 10.38
N TRP A 83 -23.04 19.89 10.61
CA TRP A 83 -24.49 19.86 10.58
C TRP A 83 -24.94 19.64 9.13
N TYR A 84 -25.18 18.38 8.78
CA TYR A 84 -25.49 17.95 7.42
C TYR A 84 -26.89 18.42 7.02
N ASN A 85 -26.97 19.58 6.37
CA ASN A 85 -28.23 20.12 5.88
C ASN A 85 -28.65 19.33 4.62
N LYS A 86 -29.53 18.34 4.80
CA LYS A 86 -29.93 17.34 3.79
C LYS A 86 -30.48 17.94 2.47
N ARG A 87 -30.92 19.20 2.46
CA ARG A 87 -31.48 19.89 1.29
C ARG A 87 -30.45 20.27 0.22
N VAL A 88 -29.16 20.45 0.56
CA VAL A 88 -28.17 20.95 -0.39
C VAL A 88 -27.63 19.86 -1.33
N ASN A 89 -27.79 18.59 -0.98
CA ASN A 89 -27.24 17.47 -1.78
C ASN A 89 -28.14 17.06 -2.96
N TYR A 90 -29.46 17.21 -2.84
CA TYR A 90 -30.39 16.93 -3.95
C TYR A 90 -30.24 17.90 -5.12
N LEU A 91 -29.90 19.17 -4.86
CA LEU A 91 -29.66 20.15 -5.94
C LEU A 91 -28.43 19.82 -6.80
N LYS A 92 -27.46 19.07 -6.26
CA LYS A 92 -26.22 18.73 -6.97
C LYS A 92 -26.32 17.43 -7.79
N MET A 93 -27.24 16.52 -7.42
CA MET A 93 -27.35 15.20 -8.08
C MET A 93 -28.18 15.22 -9.36
N VAL A 94 -29.19 16.11 -9.44
CA VAL A 94 -30.08 16.24 -10.61
C VAL A 94 -29.36 16.64 -11.91
N PRO A 95 -28.44 17.63 -11.94
CA PRO A 95 -27.78 18.01 -13.20
C PRO A 95 -26.81 16.94 -13.72
N VAL A 96 -26.19 16.15 -12.84
CA VAL A 96 -25.24 15.09 -13.21
C VAL A 96 -25.96 13.91 -13.88
N ALA A 97 -27.11 13.51 -13.36
CA ALA A 97 -27.91 12.47 -14.00
C ALA A 97 -28.46 12.92 -15.36
N ALA A 98 -28.89 14.18 -15.46
CA ALA A 98 -29.38 14.76 -16.71
C ALA A 98 -28.28 14.84 -17.78
N SER A 99 -27.05 15.25 -17.42
CA SER A 99 -25.94 15.33 -18.38
C SER A 99 -25.55 13.97 -18.94
N LEU A 100 -25.60 12.91 -18.12
CA LEU A 100 -25.28 11.55 -18.55
C LEU A 100 -26.31 11.02 -19.56
N ILE A 101 -27.60 11.26 -19.32
CA ILE A 101 -28.67 10.88 -20.26
C ILE A 101 -28.54 11.66 -21.57
N ILE A 102 -28.24 12.96 -21.52
CA ILE A 102 -28.06 13.81 -22.70
C ILE A 102 -26.82 13.35 -23.50
N ALA A 103 -25.71 13.04 -22.82
CA ALA A 103 -24.49 12.55 -23.46
C ALA A 103 -24.70 11.20 -24.15
N LEU A 104 -25.42 10.28 -23.52
CA LEU A 104 -25.78 9.00 -24.13
C LEU A 104 -26.70 9.20 -25.35
N GLY A 105 -27.70 10.08 -25.25
CA GLY A 105 -28.60 10.39 -26.35
C GLY A 105 -27.88 10.99 -27.56
N LEU A 106 -27.03 11.99 -27.33
CA LEU A 106 -26.22 12.61 -28.39
C LEU A 106 -25.19 11.64 -28.98
N GLY A 107 -24.58 10.80 -28.14
CA GLY A 107 -23.63 9.77 -28.57
C GLY A 107 -24.26 8.75 -29.53
N ILE A 108 -25.51 8.34 -29.28
CA ILE A 108 -26.22 7.40 -30.18
C ILE A 108 -26.51 8.06 -31.54
N ILE A 109 -26.98 9.31 -31.54
CA ILE A 109 -27.31 10.02 -32.79
C ILE A 109 -26.05 10.22 -33.63
N ILE A 110 -25.01 10.82 -33.05
CA ILE A 110 -23.73 11.08 -33.74
C ILE A 110 -23.06 9.76 -34.13
N GLY A 111 -23.07 8.77 -33.24
CA GLY A 111 -22.48 7.45 -33.48
C GLY A 111 -23.15 6.69 -34.62
N SER A 112 -24.47 6.83 -34.80
CA SER A 112 -25.18 6.18 -35.91
C SER A 112 -24.77 6.73 -37.27
N GLU A 113 -24.57 8.05 -37.37
CA GLU A 113 -24.10 8.68 -38.62
C GLU A 113 -22.63 8.38 -38.93
N LEU A 114 -21.80 8.18 -37.90
CA LEU A 114 -20.41 7.75 -38.09
C LEU A 114 -20.30 6.26 -38.39
N SER A 115 -21.14 5.40 -37.80
CA SER A 115 -21.13 3.96 -38.05
C SER A 115 -21.40 3.63 -39.52
N ASP A 116 -22.35 4.33 -40.15
CA ASP A 116 -22.62 4.18 -41.59
C ASP A 116 -21.45 4.64 -42.47
N LYS A 117 -20.61 5.56 -41.98
CA LYS A 117 -19.42 6.06 -42.69
C LYS A 117 -18.15 5.24 -42.41
N VAL A 118 -18.02 4.65 -41.23
CA VAL A 118 -16.85 3.86 -40.80
C VAL A 118 -16.93 2.41 -41.31
N ALA A 119 -18.13 1.84 -41.48
CA ALA A 119 -18.27 0.53 -42.13
C ALA A 119 -17.79 0.51 -43.60
N ALA A 120 -17.56 1.68 -44.20
CA ALA A 120 -17.11 1.83 -45.57
C ALA A 120 -15.58 2.04 -45.72
N ASN A 121 -14.80 2.17 -44.64
CA ASN A 121 -13.35 2.40 -44.73
C ASN A 121 -12.54 1.52 -43.77
N GLU A 122 -11.42 1.04 -44.29
CA GLU A 122 -10.59 -0.09 -43.87
C GLU A 122 -10.08 -0.12 -42.41
N VAL A 123 -9.82 -1.35 -41.97
CA VAL A 123 -9.12 -1.75 -40.75
C VAL A 123 -7.76 -1.03 -40.65
N VAL A 124 -7.60 -0.18 -39.63
CA VAL A 124 -6.32 0.44 -39.28
C VAL A 124 -5.63 -0.44 -38.23
N ASP A 125 -4.48 -0.98 -38.61
CA ASP A 125 -3.55 -1.73 -37.75
C ASP A 125 -2.80 -0.77 -36.82
N TYR A 126 -2.84 -1.00 -35.51
CA TYR A 126 -2.20 -0.12 -34.51
C TYR A 126 -0.80 -0.63 -34.16
N PRO A 127 0.24 0.21 -34.21
CA PRO A 127 1.61 -0.24 -33.99
C PRO A 127 1.94 -0.38 -32.50
N GLN A 128 2.61 -1.48 -32.18
CA GLN A 128 2.86 -2.06 -30.86
C GLN A 128 3.86 -1.29 -29.96
N TYR A 129 4.29 -0.08 -30.32
CA TYR A 129 5.47 0.58 -29.72
C TYR A 129 5.20 1.42 -28.47
N PHE A 130 4.00 1.37 -27.88
CA PHE A 130 3.67 2.24 -26.75
C PHE A 130 4.07 1.67 -25.37
N TYR A 131 4.36 0.37 -25.25
CA TYR A 131 4.55 -0.28 -23.95
C TYR A 131 6.00 -0.27 -23.41
N ASP A 132 7.01 -0.05 -24.25
CA ASP A 132 8.41 -0.16 -23.80
C ASP A 132 8.95 1.10 -23.09
N ASN A 133 8.26 2.24 -23.20
CA ASN A 133 8.71 3.52 -22.60
C ASN A 133 8.11 3.82 -21.21
N LEU A 134 7.26 2.94 -20.67
CA LEU A 134 6.62 3.16 -19.35
C LEU A 134 7.37 2.45 -18.20
N ILE A 135 8.37 1.62 -18.48
CA ILE A 135 9.04 0.79 -17.47
C ILE A 135 10.39 1.38 -17.03
N THR A 136 10.96 2.31 -17.79
CA THR A 136 12.27 2.91 -17.49
C THR A 136 12.13 4.41 -17.27
N ASP A 137 11.78 4.80 -16.04
CA ASP A 137 12.48 5.82 -15.25
C ASP A 137 11.63 6.24 -14.03
N ASN A 138 12.29 6.34 -12.87
CA ASN A 138 11.84 7.01 -11.63
C ASN A 138 10.95 6.27 -10.60
N LEU A 139 11.12 4.96 -10.39
CA LEU A 139 10.51 4.28 -9.22
C LEU A 139 11.36 4.31 -7.93
N TYR A 140 12.54 4.95 -7.94
CA TYR A 140 13.50 4.92 -6.82
C TYR A 140 13.99 6.32 -6.43
N GLN A 141 13.12 7.24 -6.03
CA GLN A 141 13.56 8.39 -5.22
C GLN A 141 12.46 9.15 -4.47
N ILE A 142 11.41 8.47 -4.00
CA ILE A 142 10.47 9.07 -3.07
C ILE A 142 10.88 8.60 -1.67
N SER A 143 11.42 9.52 -0.86
CA SER A 143 11.68 9.23 0.56
C SER A 143 10.37 8.83 1.23
N PHE A 144 10.43 7.87 2.15
CA PHE A 144 9.26 7.38 2.90
C PHE A 144 8.47 8.52 3.57
N GLU A 145 9.16 9.59 3.94
CA GLU A 145 8.59 10.83 4.48
C GLU A 145 7.67 11.57 3.48
N ALA A 146 8.00 11.59 2.18
CA ALA A 146 7.17 12.21 1.15
C ALA A 146 5.91 11.38 0.81
N TYR A 147 5.97 10.05 1.00
CA TYR A 147 4.80 9.18 0.84
C TYR A 147 3.76 9.40 1.96
N LEU A 148 4.23 9.60 3.19
CA LEU A 148 3.34 9.84 4.34
C LEU A 148 2.66 11.21 4.29
N LEU A 149 3.36 12.25 3.82
CA LEU A 149 2.83 13.62 3.81
C LEU A 149 1.86 13.92 2.65
N ASN A 150 1.91 13.16 1.55
CA ASN A 150 1.05 13.41 0.38
C ASN A 150 -0.24 12.58 0.35
N ASN A 151 -0.43 11.65 1.28
CA ASN A 151 -1.57 10.72 1.27
C ASN A 151 -2.81 11.22 2.06
N GLU A 152 -2.82 12.48 2.52
CA GLU A 152 -3.96 13.09 3.21
C GLU A 152 -4.88 13.93 2.29
N ASN A 153 -4.64 13.95 0.97
CA ASN A 153 -5.47 14.70 0.02
C ASN A 153 -6.01 13.81 -1.11
N GLU A 154 -6.81 12.80 -0.80
CA GLU A 154 -7.81 12.22 -1.71
C GLU A 154 -9.09 11.81 -0.97
#